data_AF-A0AAN8L8H2-F1
#
_entry.id   AF-A0AAN8L8H2-F1
#
_cell.length_a   1.000
_cell.length_b   1.000
_cell.length_c   1.000
_cell.angle_alpha   90.00
_cell.angle_beta   90.00
_cell.angle_gamma   90.00
#
_symmetry.space_group_name_H-M   'P 1'
#
loop_
_entity.id
_entity.type
_entity.pdbx_description
1 polymer ?
#
loop_
_entity_poly.entity_id
_entity_poly.type
_entity_poly.pdbx_seq_one_letter_code
_entity_poly.pdbx_strand_id
1 'polypeptide(L)'
;MLEETELDLSFNHPGDSGVKLLSARLEDPHCRLEKLNVNHNEEFWVKPQLMKKYACDLTLDPNTAHRNLSLSEGNRRVKKVKKKQPLTAC
;
A
#
# COMPACT_ATOMS: atom_id res chain seq x y z
N MET A 1 33.67 -8.34 -7.84
CA MET A 1 32.27 -7.98 -8.13
C MET A 1 31.45 -8.61 -7.02
N LEU A 2 30.72 -7.82 -6.24
CA LEU A 2 29.79 -8.38 -5.25
C LEU A 2 28.65 -9.00 -6.06
N GLU A 3 28.52 -10.33 -6.02
CA GLU A 3 27.34 -10.98 -6.57
C GLU A 3 26.19 -10.70 -5.60
N GLU A 4 25.21 -9.90 -6.02
CA GLU A 4 23.99 -9.70 -5.25
C GLU A 4 23.13 -10.97 -5.37
N THR A 5 23.26 -11.85 -4.38
CA THR A 5 22.50 -13.10 -4.23
C THR A 5 21.24 -12.90 -3.38
N GLU A 6 20.81 -11.66 -3.16
CA GLU A 6 19.69 -11.32 -2.30
C GLU A 6 18.59 -10.62 -3.10
N LEU A 7 17.35 -11.05 -2.88
CA LEU A 7 16.15 -10.44 -3.45
C LEU A 7 15.29 -9.91 -2.31
N ASP A 8 15.27 -8.59 -2.16
CA ASP A 8 14.42 -7.92 -1.19
C ASP A 8 13.14 -7.41 -1.87
N LEU A 9 12.03 -8.08 -1.58
CA LEU A 9 10.67 -7.69 -1.95
C LEU A 9 9.91 -7.12 -0.75
N SER A 10 10.59 -6.72 0.32
CA SER A 10 9.91 -6.06 1.42
C SER A 10 9.14 -4.83 0.94
N PHE A 11 8.02 -4.53 1.61
CA PHE A 11 7.04 -3.53 1.17
C PHE A 11 6.31 -3.81 -0.15
N ASN A 12 6.53 -4.97 -0.78
CA ASN A 12 5.68 -5.44 -1.86
C ASN A 12 4.68 -6.47 -1.32
N HIS A 13 3.58 -6.66 -2.06
CA HIS A 13 2.60 -7.70 -1.76
C HIS A 13 2.44 -8.63 -2.97
N PRO A 14 3.40 -9.56 -3.20
CA PRO A 14 3.32 -10.54 -4.27
C PRO A 14 2.15 -11.55 -4.09
N GLY A 15 1.46 -11.51 -2.95
CA GLY A 15 0.41 -12.45 -2.57
C GLY A 15 0.95 -13.85 -2.26
N ASP A 16 0.10 -14.71 -1.69
CA ASP A 16 0.49 -16.06 -1.26
C ASP A 16 1.04 -16.91 -2.41
N SER A 17 0.46 -16.77 -3.61
CA SER A 17 0.91 -17.47 -4.81
C SER A 17 2.30 -17.02 -5.25
N GLY A 18 2.57 -15.70 -5.24
CA GLY A 18 3.88 -15.16 -5.56
C GLY A 18 4.94 -15.57 -4.54
N VAL A 19 4.62 -15.52 -3.24
CA VAL A 19 5.51 -16.02 -2.18
C VAL A 19 5.84 -17.49 -2.40
N LYS A 20 4.84 -18.34 -2.66
CA LYS A 20 5.04 -19.77 -2.89
C LYS A 20 5.97 -20.04 -4.08
N LEU A 21 5.77 -19.36 -5.20
CA LEU A 21 6.58 -19.55 -6.41
C LEU A 21 8.03 -19.12 -6.18
N LEU A 22 8.25 -18.00 -5.50
CA LEU A 22 9.58 -17.49 -5.21
C LEU A 22 10.33 -18.38 -4.22
N SER A 23 9.65 -18.86 -3.16
CA SER A 23 10.23 -19.80 -2.19
C SER A 23 10.60 -21.13 -2.84
N ALA A 24 9.74 -21.69 -3.69
CA ALA A 24 10.05 -22.93 -4.40
C ALA A 24 11.28 -22.79 -5.31
N ARG A 25 11.49 -21.60 -5.89
CA ARG A 25 12.67 -21.32 -6.71
C ARG A 25 13.95 -21.18 -5.90
N LEU A 26 13.88 -20.87 -4.61
CA LEU A 26 15.02 -20.82 -3.69
C LEU A 26 15.55 -22.23 -3.36
N GLU A 27 14.69 -23.25 -3.44
CA GLU A 27 15.05 -24.65 -3.22
C GLU A 27 15.70 -25.31 -4.45
N ASP A 28 15.67 -24.64 -5.61
CA ASP A 28 16.30 -25.14 -6.83
C ASP A 28 17.84 -25.08 -6.69
N PRO A 29 18.57 -26.21 -6.87
CA PRO A 29 20.03 -26.27 -6.74
C PRO A 29 20.78 -25.42 -7.78
N HIS A 30 20.11 -24.98 -8.84
CA HIS A 30 20.65 -24.06 -9.84
C HIS A 30 20.32 -22.59 -9.52
N CYS A 31 19.54 -22.33 -8.48
CA CYS A 31 19.26 -20.99 -8.03
C CYS A 31 20.48 -20.40 -7.32
N ARG A 32 20.87 -19.21 -7.75
CA ARG A 32 21.97 -18.45 -7.14
C ARG A 32 21.47 -17.49 -6.06
N LEU A 33 20.17 -17.47 -5.81
CA LEU A 33 19.54 -16.63 -4.81
C LEU A 33 19.74 -17.28 -3.44
N GLU A 34 20.41 -16.58 -2.54
CA GLU A 34 20.72 -17.03 -1.18
C GLU A 34 19.72 -16.50 -0.16
N LYS A 35 19.19 -15.28 -0.38
CA LYS A 35 18.20 -14.67 0.51
C LYS A 35 17.03 -14.11 -0.26
N LEU A 36 15.85 -14.36 0.28
CA LEU A 36 14.59 -13.80 -0.17
C LEU A 36 13.90 -13.13 1.01
N ASN A 37 13.60 -11.83 0.90
CA ASN A 37 12.79 -11.11 1.86
C ASN A 37 11.44 -10.77 1.23
N VAL A 38 10.35 -11.33 1.74
CA VAL A 38 8.97 -11.03 1.29
C VAL A 38 8.14 -10.36 2.38
N ASN A 39 8.77 -9.88 3.45
CA ASN A 39 8.05 -9.28 4.57
C ASN A 39 7.29 -8.04 4.10
N HIS A 40 5.97 -8.04 4.29
CA HIS A 40 5.12 -6.89 3.95
C HIS A 40 5.38 -5.67 4.86
N ASN A 41 6.30 -5.79 5.84
CA ASN A 41 6.74 -4.73 6.76
C ASN A 41 5.58 -3.92 7.39
N GLU A 42 4.42 -4.57 7.53
CA GLU A 42 3.18 -3.99 8.04
C GLU A 42 3.35 -3.50 9.49
N GLU A 43 4.16 -4.18 10.29
CA GLU A 43 4.42 -3.83 11.69
C GLU A 43 5.55 -2.81 11.87
N PHE A 44 6.53 -2.75 10.96
CA PHE A 44 7.78 -1.99 11.21
C PHE A 44 7.57 -0.46 11.17
N TRP A 45 6.52 0.00 10.49
CA TRP A 45 6.20 1.43 10.36
C TRP A 45 5.23 1.93 11.44
N VAL A 46 4.51 1.03 12.09
CA VAL A 46 3.47 1.39 13.05
C VAL A 46 4.07 1.36 14.45
N LYS A 47 5.06 2.23 14.73
CA LYS A 47 5.32 2.55 16.15
C LYS A 47 4.05 3.23 16.67
N PRO A 48 3.23 2.59 17.52
CA PRO A 48 1.88 3.10 17.81
C PRO A 48 1.92 4.46 18.49
N GLN A 49 2.98 4.72 19.26
CA GLN A 49 3.26 6.01 19.89
C GLN A 49 3.60 7.11 18.88
N LEU A 50 4.29 6.77 17.78
CA LEU A 50 4.64 7.70 16.72
C LEU A 50 3.43 8.00 15.81
N MET A 51 2.62 6.98 15.53
CA MET A 51 1.35 7.12 14.80
C MET A 51 0.43 8.13 15.50
N LYS A 52 0.29 8.04 16.83
CA LYS A 52 -0.53 8.99 17.62
C LYS A 52 0.06 10.40 17.62
N LYS A 53 1.39 10.55 17.65
CA LYS A 53 2.06 11.85 17.67
C LYS A 53 1.84 12.65 16.38
N TYR A 54 1.82 11.98 15.23
CA TYR A 54 1.68 12.61 13.92
C TYR A 54 0.32 12.35 13.26
N ALA A 55 -0.63 11.75 13.98
CA ALA A 55 -1.99 11.61 13.49
C ALA A 55 -2.61 12.98 13.30
N CYS A 56 -3.27 13.18 12.17
CA CYS A 56 -4.10 14.35 11.91
C CYS A 56 -5.41 13.89 11.31
N ASP A 57 -6.49 14.55 11.70
CA ASP A 57 -7.78 14.36 11.05
C ASP A 57 -7.72 14.98 9.66
N LEU A 58 -7.88 14.16 8.63
CA LEU A 58 -7.91 14.61 7.24
C LEU A 58 -9.36 14.64 6.74
N THR A 59 -9.67 15.70 6.00
CA THR A 59 -10.93 15.83 5.26
C THR A 59 -10.60 16.09 3.80
N LEU A 60 -11.45 15.59 2.89
CA LEU A 60 -11.31 15.91 1.48
C LEU A 60 -11.84 17.30 1.20
N ASP A 61 -11.10 18.03 0.37
CA ASP A 61 -11.57 19.30 -0.17
C ASP A 61 -12.65 19.02 -1.25
N PRO A 62 -13.91 19.42 -1.02
CA PRO A 62 -14.97 19.19 -1.98
C PRO A 62 -14.74 19.95 -3.30
N ASN A 63 -13.94 21.01 -3.28
CA ASN A 63 -13.66 21.83 -4.47
C ASN A 63 -12.70 21.13 -5.45
N THR A 64 -11.87 20.21 -4.96
CA THR A 64 -10.95 19.41 -5.78
C THR A 64 -11.48 18.00 -6.07
N ALA A 65 -12.56 17.59 -5.42
CA ALA A 65 -13.12 16.26 -5.56
C ALA A 65 -13.66 16.00 -6.98
N HIS A 66 -13.29 14.84 -7.54
CA HIS A 66 -13.78 14.45 -8.86
C HIS A 66 -15.30 14.28 -8.86
N ARG A 67 -15.97 14.75 -9.91
CA ARG A 67 -17.44 14.79 -10.00
C ARG A 67 -18.14 13.44 -9.93
N ASN A 68 -17.44 12.32 -10.12
CA ASN A 68 -18.03 10.98 -9.93
C ASN A 68 -17.88 10.45 -8.49
N LEU A 69 -17.50 11.31 -7.55
CA LEU A 69 -17.35 10.98 -6.13
C LEU A 69 -18.35 11.80 -5.32
N SER A 70 -19.04 11.13 -4.39
CA SER A 70 -19.86 11.80 -3.37
C SER A 70 -19.14 11.73 -2.03
N LEU A 71 -19.03 12.88 -1.36
CA LEU A 71 -18.44 13.00 -0.03
C LEU A 71 -19.54 12.95 1.04
N SER A 72 -19.21 12.40 2.21
CA SER A 72 -20.10 12.28 3.36
C SER A 72 -19.30 12.28 4.65
N GLU A 73 -19.99 12.37 5.79
CA GLU A 73 -19.36 12.35 7.13
C GLU A 73 -18.27 13.42 7.28
N GLY A 74 -18.66 14.69 7.06
CA GLY A 74 -17.71 15.81 7.11
C GLY A 74 -16.57 15.67 6.09
N ASN A 75 -16.87 15.14 4.90
CA ASN A 75 -15.91 14.87 3.83
C ASN A 75 -14.83 13.82 4.14
N ARG A 76 -15.04 12.99 5.17
CA ARG A 76 -14.12 11.89 5.52
C ARG A 76 -14.40 10.60 4.75
N ARG A 77 -15.59 10.46 4.16
CA ARG A 77 -15.98 9.25 3.41
C ARG A 77 -16.33 9.55 1.97
N VAL A 78 -15.80 8.70 1.08
CA VAL A 78 -15.98 8.80 -0.38
C VAL A 78 -16.76 7.59 -0.90
N LYS A 79 -17.70 7.84 -1.80
CA LYS A 79 -18.35 6.80 -2.60
C LYS A 79 -18.31 7.14 -4.08
N LYS A 80 -18.06 6.15 -4.92
CA LYS A 80 -18.16 6.30 -6.38
C LYS A 80 -19.63 6.27 -6.79
N VAL A 81 -20.05 7.26 -7.56
CA VAL A 81 -21.43 7.43 -8.02
C VAL A 81 -21.48 7.52 -9.54
N LYS A 82 -22.55 7.00 -10.15
CA LYS A 82 -22.76 7.07 -11.62
C LYS A 82 -23.18 8.48 -12.06
N LYS A 83 -23.90 9.21 -11.21
CA LYS A 83 -24.35 10.58 -11.48
C LYS A 83 -23.26 11.57 -11.08
N LYS A 84 -22.85 12.41 -12.03
CA LYS A 84 -21.91 13.52 -11.78
C LYS A 84 -22.49 14.46 -10.72
N GLN A 85 -21.72 14.68 -9.66
CA GLN A 85 -21.98 15.66 -8.63
C GLN A 85 -21.77 17.08 -9.19
N PRO A 86 -22.53 18.06 -8.65
CA PRO A 86 -22.29 19.47 -8.94
C PRO A 86 -20.92 19.89 -8.42
N LEU A 87 -20.31 20.87 -9.08
CA LEU A 87 -19.16 21.57 -8.49
C LEU A 87 -19.70 22.40 -7.32
N THR A 88 -19.13 22.22 -6.13
CA THR A 88 -19.24 23.22 -5.08
C THR A 88 -18.33 24.38 -5.50
N ALA A 89 -18.91 25.40 -6.14
CA ALA A 89 -18.31 26.72 -6.22
C ALA A 89 -18.77 27.50 -4.98
N CYS A 90 -17.86 28.26 -4.38
CA CYS A 90 -18.14 29.15 -3.24
C CYS A 90 -19.30 30.11 -3.54
#